data_AF-A0A921QFQ5-F1
#
_entry.id   AF-A0A921QFQ5-F1
#
_cell.length_a   1.000
_cell.length_b   1.000
_cell.length_c   1.000
_cell.angle_alpha   90.00
_cell.angle_beta   90.00
_cell.angle_gamma   90.00
#
_symmetry.space_group_name_H-M   'P 1'
#
loop_
_entity.id
_entity.type
_entity.pdbx_description
1 polymer ?
#
loop_
_entity_poly.entity_id
_entity_poly.type
_entity_poly.pdbx_seq_one_letter_code
_entity_poly.pdbx_strand_id
1 'polypeptide(L)'
;MTLEPSPREDVIKLPKQEKYKDSEPTAIDLFEELHCSKTKGFSEPVKKAIDDMHAQEAITSASVEGGQKAKTSIEAISKVLPKSNTFLRNVGIQQPAAKTTNVMKELQAELNAKKLESAGLQQELERLKAQAQESDAKVDKQAEEIESLRKISTDTQSLLRQMITFGQGQINPP
;
A
#
# COMPACT_ATOMS: atom_id res chain seq x y z
N MET A 1 -10.84 16.85 -17.52
CA MET A 1 -9.37 16.83 -17.43
C MET A 1 -8.98 15.79 -16.40
N THR A 2 -8.89 14.54 -16.82
CA THR A 2 -8.39 13.44 -15.99
C THR A 2 -7.00 13.12 -16.49
N LEU A 3 -5.99 13.51 -15.71
CA LEU A 3 -4.60 13.16 -15.95
C LEU A 3 -4.45 11.66 -15.66
N GLU A 4 -4.40 10.87 -16.73
CA GLU A 4 -3.90 9.50 -16.71
C GLU A 4 -2.49 9.49 -16.07
N PRO A 5 -2.22 8.65 -15.06
CA PRO A 5 -0.88 8.51 -14.53
C PRO A 5 0.00 7.80 -15.56
N SER A 6 1.03 8.51 -16.03
CA SER A 6 2.12 7.98 -16.86
C SER A 6 2.73 6.73 -16.21
N PRO A 7 2.79 5.58 -16.90
CA PRO A 7 3.54 4.43 -16.40
C PRO A 7 5.03 4.74 -16.60
N ARG A 8 5.72 5.18 -15.54
CA ARG A 8 7.17 5.05 -15.46
C ARG A 8 7.52 3.80 -14.67
N GLU A 9 7.09 2.67 -15.22
CA GLU A 9 7.76 1.43 -14.97
C GLU A 9 8.82 1.29 -16.05
N ASP A 10 9.99 1.89 -15.82
CA ASP A 10 11.22 1.32 -16.36
C ASP A 10 11.44 0.01 -15.61
N VAL A 11 10.58 -0.98 -15.91
CA VAL A 11 10.86 -2.38 -15.67
C VAL A 11 12.20 -2.57 -16.35
N ILE A 12 13.24 -2.80 -15.56
CA ILE A 12 14.50 -3.33 -16.04
C ILE A 12 14.10 -4.62 -16.77
N LYS A 13 13.93 -4.53 -18.09
CA LYS A 13 13.66 -5.67 -18.96
C LYS A 13 14.90 -6.53 -18.85
N LEU A 14 14.83 -7.55 -17.98
CA LEU A 14 15.80 -8.63 -17.94
C LEU A 14 15.77 -9.28 -19.34
N PRO A 15 16.79 -9.10 -20.20
CA PRO A 15 16.71 -9.54 -21.58
C PRO A 15 16.86 -11.06 -21.66
N LYS A 16 15.75 -11.74 -21.94
CA LYS A 16 15.64 -13.02 -22.65
C LYS A 16 16.20 -14.28 -21.97
N GLN A 17 15.27 -15.02 -21.36
CA GLN A 17 15.37 -16.43 -20.98
C GLN A 17 15.67 -17.44 -22.13
N GLU A 18 16.06 -16.99 -23.34
CA GLU A 18 16.33 -17.90 -24.46
C GLU A 18 17.67 -18.62 -24.37
N LYS A 19 18.65 -18.07 -23.62
CA LYS A 19 20.02 -18.64 -23.52
C LYS A 19 20.14 -19.77 -22.49
N TYR A 20 19.25 -19.83 -21.52
CA TYR A 20 19.35 -20.68 -20.33
C TYR A 20 18.29 -21.79 -20.29
N LYS A 21 17.98 -22.40 -21.45
CA LYS A 21 16.90 -23.40 -21.55
C LYS A 21 17.13 -24.69 -20.75
N ASP A 22 18.39 -25.00 -20.43
CA ASP A 22 18.79 -26.28 -19.79
C ASP A 22 19.35 -26.12 -18.36
N SER A 23 19.58 -24.89 -17.88
CA SER A 23 20.13 -24.64 -16.53
C SER A 23 19.91 -23.20 -16.07
N GLU A 24 19.68 -23.00 -14.77
CA GLU A 24 19.53 -21.66 -14.18
C GLU A 24 20.87 -20.89 -14.25
N PRO A 25 20.86 -19.61 -14.68
CA PRO A 25 22.06 -18.80 -14.74
C PRO A 25 22.70 -18.62 -13.35
N THR A 26 24.02 -18.74 -13.27
CA THR A 26 24.76 -18.43 -12.03
C THR A 26 24.81 -16.93 -11.80
N ALA A 27 25.19 -16.53 -10.59
CA ALA A 27 25.36 -15.12 -10.26
C ALA A 27 26.42 -14.43 -11.16
N ILE A 28 27.48 -15.16 -11.55
CA ILE A 28 28.52 -14.67 -12.45
C ILE A 28 27.97 -14.55 -13.88
N ASP A 29 27.17 -15.52 -14.34
CA ASP A 29 26.51 -15.43 -15.66
C ASP A 29 25.63 -14.16 -15.77
N LEU A 30 24.85 -13.87 -14.71
CA LEU A 30 24.04 -12.65 -14.63
C LEU A 30 24.91 -11.39 -14.60
N PHE A 31 26.08 -11.45 -13.95
CA PHE A 31 27.00 -10.32 -13.88
C PHE A 31 27.59 -10.00 -15.25
N GLU A 32 28.05 -11.03 -15.96
CA GLU A 32 28.56 -10.91 -17.33
C GLU A 32 27.47 -10.40 -18.28
N GLU A 33 26.25 -10.94 -18.21
CA GLU A 33 25.16 -10.50 -19.09
C GLU A 33 24.82 -9.01 -18.89
N LEU A 34 24.72 -8.57 -17.62
CA LEU A 34 24.33 -7.20 -17.30
C LEU A 34 25.42 -6.16 -17.57
N HIS A 35 26.69 -6.57 -17.61
CA HIS A 35 27.82 -5.65 -17.85
C HIS A 35 28.43 -5.78 -19.26
N CYS A 36 27.90 -6.66 -20.10
CA CYS A 36 28.32 -6.77 -21.51
C CYS A 36 27.58 -5.77 -22.39
N SER A 37 28.29 -4.77 -22.90
CA SER A 37 27.74 -3.87 -23.92
C SER A 37 27.67 -4.56 -25.29
N LYS A 38 26.54 -4.46 -25.99
CA LYS A 38 26.39 -5.00 -27.36
C LYS A 38 27.36 -4.41 -28.38
N THR A 39 27.83 -3.18 -28.16
CA THR A 39 28.69 -2.46 -29.10
C THR A 39 30.14 -2.40 -28.66
N LYS A 40 30.38 -2.36 -27.34
CA LYS A 40 31.73 -2.18 -26.77
C LYS A 40 32.26 -3.40 -26.02
N GLY A 41 31.45 -4.44 -25.82
CA GLY A 41 31.77 -5.56 -24.95
C GLY A 41 31.96 -5.12 -23.50
N PHE A 42 32.88 -5.78 -22.79
CA PHE A 42 33.24 -5.46 -21.41
C PHE A 42 34.25 -4.32 -21.31
N SER A 43 34.07 -3.43 -20.34
CA SER A 43 35.10 -2.45 -19.96
C SER A 43 36.26 -3.13 -19.22
N GLU A 44 37.46 -2.55 -19.25
CA GLU A 44 38.64 -3.11 -18.54
C GLU A 44 38.40 -3.39 -17.04
N PRO A 45 37.75 -2.50 -16.26
CA PRO A 45 37.41 -2.79 -14.87
C PRO A 45 36.47 -3.99 -14.72
N VAL A 46 35.53 -4.15 -15.65
CA VAL A 46 34.57 -5.27 -15.64
C VAL A 46 35.26 -6.58 -16.02
N LYS A 47 36.14 -6.59 -17.03
CA LYS A 47 36.95 -7.77 -17.37
C LYS A 47 37.75 -8.24 -16.17
N LYS A 48 38.47 -7.33 -15.53
CA LYS A 48 39.24 -7.64 -14.32
C LYS A 48 38.34 -8.22 -13.22
N ALA A 49 37.17 -7.63 -12.99
CA ALA A 49 36.23 -8.14 -11.99
C ALA A 49 35.73 -9.55 -12.32
N ILE A 50 35.43 -9.83 -13.60
CA ILE A 50 35.03 -11.16 -14.06
C ILE A 50 36.16 -12.18 -13.82
N ASP A 51 37.41 -11.83 -14.19
CA ASP A 51 38.57 -12.70 -13.95
C ASP A 51 38.78 -12.97 -12.46
N ASP A 52 38.69 -11.94 -11.61
CA ASP A 52 38.79 -12.06 -10.15
C ASP A 52 37.65 -12.95 -9.59
N MET A 53 36.43 -12.86 -10.15
CA MET A 53 35.29 -13.69 -9.73
C MET A 53 35.49 -15.16 -10.06
N HIS A 54 35.95 -15.47 -11.28
CA HIS A 54 36.26 -16.85 -11.69
C HIS A 54 37.41 -17.43 -10.86
N ALA A 55 38.45 -16.65 -10.58
CA ALA A 55 39.54 -17.07 -9.71
C ALA A 55 39.04 -17.38 -8.29
N GLN A 56 38.19 -16.52 -7.73
CA GLN A 56 37.63 -16.72 -6.40
C GLN A 56 36.66 -17.91 -6.35
N GLU A 57 35.87 -18.14 -7.40
CA GLU A 57 35.00 -19.31 -7.53
C GLU A 57 35.80 -20.61 -7.55
N ALA A 58 36.92 -20.65 -8.27
CA ALA A 58 37.80 -21.82 -8.31
C ALA A 58 38.39 -22.15 -6.93
N ILE A 59 38.86 -21.13 -6.19
CA ILE A 59 39.39 -21.29 -4.82
C ILE A 59 38.30 -21.82 -3.87
N THR A 60 37.11 -21.23 -3.92
CA THR A 60 36.00 -21.64 -3.05
C THR A 60 35.52 -23.06 -3.40
N SER A 61 35.45 -23.40 -4.69
CA SER A 61 35.03 -24.73 -5.15
C SER A 61 35.99 -25.84 -4.71
N ALA A 62 37.30 -25.56 -4.69
CA ALA A 62 38.31 -26.52 -4.23
C ALA A 62 38.22 -26.79 -2.70
N SER A 63 37.65 -25.87 -1.93
CA SER A 63 37.54 -25.98 -0.46
C SER A 63 36.22 -26.61 0.01
N VAL A 64 35.22 -26.80 -0.86
CA VAL A 64 33.88 -27.26 -0.47
C VAL A 64 33.60 -28.65 -1.07
N GLU A 65 33.56 -29.66 -0.20
CA GLU A 65 33.14 -31.02 -0.52
C GLU A 65 31.62 -31.04 -0.78
N GLY A 66 31.19 -30.83 -2.03
CA GLY A 66 29.77 -30.83 -2.41
C GLY A 66 29.31 -29.76 -3.42
N GLY A 67 30.22 -28.94 -3.96
CA GLY A 67 30.10 -28.22 -5.23
C GLY A 67 28.72 -27.80 -5.73
N GLN A 68 27.99 -26.94 -5.01
CA GLN A 68 26.88 -26.19 -5.62
C GLN A 68 27.42 -24.92 -6.27
N LYS A 69 27.59 -24.96 -7.60
CA LYS A 69 28.11 -23.84 -8.42
C LYS A 69 27.40 -22.51 -8.12
N ALA A 70 26.09 -22.53 -7.92
CA ALA A 70 25.32 -21.33 -7.55
C ALA A 70 25.81 -20.68 -6.24
N LYS A 71 26.15 -21.48 -5.21
CA LYS A 71 26.65 -20.95 -3.92
C LYS A 71 28.06 -20.38 -4.06
N THR A 72 28.92 -21.04 -4.82
CA THR A 72 30.31 -20.58 -5.03
C THR A 72 30.35 -19.29 -5.85
N SER A 73 29.48 -19.14 -6.86
CA SER A 73 29.37 -17.89 -7.63
C SER A 73 28.91 -16.70 -6.77
N ILE A 74 27.96 -16.91 -5.86
CA ILE A 74 27.47 -15.87 -4.94
C ILE A 74 28.59 -15.40 -4.02
N GLU A 75 29.35 -16.35 -3.45
CA GLU A 75 30.48 -16.03 -2.57
C GLU A 75 31.59 -15.29 -3.32
N ALA A 76 31.91 -15.73 -4.54
CA ALA A 76 32.90 -15.08 -5.39
C ALA A 76 32.55 -13.61 -5.67
N ILE A 77 31.31 -13.32 -6.08
CA ILE A 77 30.84 -11.94 -6.29
C ILE A 77 30.93 -11.12 -5.01
N SER A 78 30.57 -11.71 -3.87
CA SER A 78 30.59 -11.04 -2.56
C SER A 78 32.00 -10.65 -2.11
N LYS A 79 33.02 -11.37 -2.56
CA LYS A 79 34.44 -11.12 -2.25
C LYS A 79 35.08 -10.13 -3.23
N VAL A 80 34.70 -10.15 -4.50
CA VAL A 80 35.27 -9.28 -5.53
C VAL A 80 34.65 -7.88 -5.51
N LEU A 81 33.33 -7.80 -5.33
CA LEU A 81 32.64 -6.50 -5.30
C LEU A 81 32.76 -5.83 -3.93
N PRO A 82 32.72 -4.48 -3.88
CA PRO A 82 32.66 -3.76 -2.62
C PRO A 82 31.47 -4.20 -1.77
N LYS A 83 31.63 -4.20 -0.44
CA LYS A 83 30.56 -4.60 0.50
C LYS A 83 29.28 -3.78 0.39
N SER A 84 29.36 -2.56 -0.15
CA SER A 84 28.22 -1.67 -0.39
C SER A 84 27.48 -1.98 -1.71
N ASN A 85 27.98 -2.90 -2.53
CA ASN A 85 27.39 -3.23 -3.82
C ASN A 85 26.06 -3.98 -3.65
N THR A 86 25.06 -3.58 -4.43
CA THR A 86 23.68 -4.13 -4.36
C THR A 86 23.35 -5.13 -5.47
N PHE A 87 24.32 -5.52 -6.30
CA PHE A 87 24.14 -6.36 -7.49
C PHE A 87 23.34 -7.63 -7.19
N LEU A 88 23.79 -8.45 -6.23
CA LEU A 88 23.13 -9.72 -5.89
C LEU A 88 21.66 -9.53 -5.50
N ARG A 89 21.36 -8.47 -4.73
CA ARG A 89 19.98 -8.10 -4.38
C ARG A 89 19.18 -7.67 -5.62
N ASN A 90 19.77 -6.88 -6.51
CA ASN A 90 19.11 -6.37 -7.71
C ASN A 90 18.78 -7.49 -8.71
N VAL A 91 19.59 -8.55 -8.75
CA VAL A 91 19.33 -9.75 -9.58
C VAL A 91 18.47 -10.79 -8.87
N GLY A 92 17.87 -10.46 -7.72
CA GLY A 92 16.95 -11.33 -6.99
C GLY A 92 17.63 -12.40 -6.13
N ILE A 93 18.96 -12.41 -6.04
CA ILE A 93 19.72 -13.35 -5.23
C ILE A 93 19.82 -12.80 -3.80
N GLN A 94 19.04 -13.38 -2.89
CA GLN A 94 19.17 -13.11 -1.46
C GLN A 94 20.43 -13.80 -0.92
N GLN A 95 21.43 -13.00 -0.56
CA GLN A 95 22.50 -13.47 0.31
C GLN A 95 21.91 -13.91 1.66
N PRO A 96 22.46 -14.97 2.30
CA PRO A 96 22.05 -15.35 3.66
C PRO A 96 22.14 -14.12 4.55
N ALA A 97 20.97 -13.70 5.03
CA ALA A 97 20.73 -12.33 5.45
C ALA A 97 21.72 -11.86 6.53
N ALA A 98 22.37 -10.73 6.27
CA ALA A 98 22.79 -9.87 7.36
C ALA A 98 21.56 -9.62 8.25
N LYS A 99 21.72 -9.91 9.55
CA LYS A 99 20.73 -9.73 10.63
C LYS A 99 19.80 -8.57 10.31
N THR A 100 18.50 -8.84 10.27
CA THR A 100 17.44 -7.83 10.08
C THR A 100 17.78 -6.57 10.88
N THR A 101 18.10 -5.50 10.16
CA THR A 101 18.52 -4.23 10.78
C THR A 101 17.42 -3.73 11.70
N ASN A 102 17.79 -3.14 12.85
CA ASN A 102 16.84 -2.65 13.84
C ASN A 102 15.78 -1.72 13.22
N VAL A 103 16.16 -0.96 12.18
CA VAL A 103 15.29 -0.10 11.38
C VAL A 103 14.11 -0.84 10.76
N MET A 104 14.30 -2.05 10.24
CA MET A 104 13.21 -2.82 9.61
C MET A 104 12.19 -3.32 10.66
N LYS A 105 12.67 -3.66 11.86
CA LYS A 105 11.80 -4.07 12.97
C LYS A 105 10.98 -2.90 13.51
N GLU A 106 11.61 -1.74 13.62
CA GLU A 106 10.97 -0.50 14.07
C GLU A 106 9.88 -0.05 13.08
N LEU A 107 10.19 -0.01 11.78
CA LEU A 107 9.21 0.28 10.73
C LEU A 107 8.04 -0.71 10.73
N GLN A 108 8.30 -1.98 11.00
CA GLN A 108 7.25 -3.00 11.08
C GLN A 108 6.34 -2.79 12.30
N ALA A 109 6.90 -2.38 13.44
CA ALA A 109 6.14 -2.05 14.63
C ALA A 109 5.28 -0.79 14.41
N GLU A 110 5.85 0.24 13.81
CA GLU A 110 5.14 1.49 13.49
C GLU A 110 4.00 1.28 12.49
N LEU A 111 4.21 0.44 11.46
CA LEU A 111 3.16 0.06 10.52
C LEU A 111 1.98 -0.64 11.23
N ASN A 112 2.28 -1.54 12.17
CA ASN A 112 1.25 -2.25 12.92
C ASN A 112 0.48 -1.32 13.87
N ALA A 113 1.19 -0.42 14.55
CA ALA A 113 0.57 0.60 15.40
C ALA A 113 -0.39 1.49 14.60
N LYS A 114 0.05 1.95 13.41
CA LYS A 114 -0.78 2.78 12.52
C LYS A 114 -2.01 2.05 11.98
N LYS A 115 -1.89 0.74 11.69
CA LYS A 115 -3.06 -0.08 11.30
C LYS A 115 -4.08 -0.18 12.43
N LEU A 116 -3.62 -0.38 13.66
CA LEU A 116 -4.49 -0.46 14.82
C LEU A 116 -5.20 0.89 15.08
N GLU A 117 -4.45 1.99 15.01
CA GLU A 117 -5.00 3.34 15.12
C GLU A 117 -6.05 3.62 14.03
N SER A 118 -5.75 3.28 12.78
CA SER A 118 -6.68 3.44 11.66
C SER A 118 -7.98 2.66 11.88
N ALA A 119 -7.90 1.45 12.42
CA ALA A 119 -9.10 0.66 12.76
C ALA A 119 -9.93 1.33 13.85
N GLY A 120 -9.27 1.88 14.89
CA GLY A 120 -9.94 2.65 15.95
C GLY A 120 -10.64 3.91 15.42
N LEU A 121 -9.97 4.68 14.57
CA LEU A 121 -10.55 5.88 13.95
C LEU A 121 -11.75 5.53 13.06
N GLN A 122 -11.68 4.42 12.32
CA GLN A 122 -12.80 3.98 11.48
C GLN A 122 -14.03 3.60 12.32
N GLN A 123 -13.83 2.91 13.45
CA GLN A 123 -14.91 2.59 14.38
C GLN A 123 -15.54 3.86 14.98
N GLU A 124 -14.73 4.84 15.35
CA GLU A 124 -15.23 6.12 15.89
C GLU A 124 -16.05 6.90 14.84
N LEU A 125 -15.62 6.88 13.59
CA LEU A 125 -16.35 7.52 12.49
C LEU A 125 -17.71 6.87 12.23
N GLU A 126 -17.79 5.53 12.27
CA GLU A 126 -19.06 4.81 12.18
C GLU A 126 -20.00 5.16 13.35
N ARG A 127 -19.46 5.23 14.57
CA ARG A 127 -20.23 5.64 15.76
C ARG A 127 -20.78 7.06 15.62
N LEU A 128 -19.96 8.03 15.21
CA LEU A 128 -20.41 9.40 15.00
C LEU A 128 -21.50 9.49 13.94
N LYS A 129 -21.34 8.74 12.84
CA LYS A 129 -22.34 8.71 11.77
C LYS A 129 -23.69 8.18 12.25
N ALA A 130 -23.69 7.10 13.04
CA ALA A 130 -24.90 6.55 13.63
C ALA A 130 -25.57 7.56 14.59
N GLN A 131 -24.78 8.23 15.43
CA GLN A 131 -25.29 9.24 16.35
C GLN A 131 -25.89 10.46 15.63
N ALA A 132 -25.27 10.89 14.52
CA ALA A 132 -25.80 11.98 13.69
C ALA A 132 -27.15 11.60 13.07
N GLN A 133 -27.24 10.40 12.47
CA GLN A 133 -28.49 9.91 11.89
C GLN A 133 -29.61 9.77 12.93
N GLU A 134 -29.29 9.30 14.13
CA GLU A 134 -30.25 9.21 15.23
C GLU A 134 -30.71 10.61 15.69
N SER A 135 -29.79 11.58 15.76
CA SER A 135 -30.11 12.97 16.10
C SER A 135 -31.04 13.61 15.06
N ASP A 136 -30.75 13.43 13.77
CA ASP A 136 -31.57 13.96 12.68
C ASP A 136 -32.99 13.36 12.74
N ALA A 137 -33.10 12.03 12.92
CA ALA A 137 -34.40 11.37 13.07
C ALA A 137 -35.21 11.87 14.28
N LYS A 138 -34.54 12.22 15.38
CA LYS A 138 -35.18 12.83 16.56
C LYS A 138 -35.70 14.23 16.26
N VAL A 139 -34.92 15.03 15.52
CA VAL A 139 -35.33 16.37 15.09
C VAL A 139 -36.53 16.31 14.16
N ASP A 140 -36.53 15.40 13.18
CA ASP A 140 -37.66 15.20 12.26
C ASP A 140 -38.94 14.84 13.03
N LYS A 141 -38.85 13.87 13.94
CA LYS A 141 -40.00 13.47 14.78
C LYS A 141 -40.51 14.62 15.65
N GLN A 142 -39.62 15.43 16.21
CA GLN A 142 -40.02 16.61 16.98
C GLN A 142 -40.70 17.66 16.10
N ALA A 143 -40.25 17.84 14.85
CA ALA A 143 -40.87 18.76 13.91
C ALA A 143 -42.31 18.32 13.57
N GLU A 144 -42.52 17.03 13.31
CA GLU A 144 -43.86 16.46 13.07
C GLU A 144 -44.81 16.68 14.26
N GLU A 145 -44.32 16.47 15.49
CA GLU A 145 -45.11 16.69 16.70
C GLU A 145 -45.50 18.18 16.87
N ILE A 146 -44.57 19.10 16.62
CA ILE A 146 -44.84 20.55 16.67
C ILE A 146 -45.87 20.95 15.61
N GLU A 147 -45.77 20.41 14.40
CA GLU A 147 -46.74 20.68 13.34
C GLU A 147 -48.15 20.21 13.71
N SER A 148 -48.27 18.99 14.24
CA SER A 148 -49.53 18.43 14.73
C SER A 148 -50.16 19.31 15.83
N LEU A 149 -49.37 19.72 16.82
CA LEU A 149 -49.83 20.60 17.90
C LEU A 149 -50.27 21.98 17.37
N ARG A 150 -49.55 22.56 16.40
CA ARG A 150 -49.95 23.82 15.75
C ARG A 150 -51.27 23.68 14.98
N LYS A 151 -51.48 22.56 14.31
CA LYS A 151 -52.75 22.27 13.62
C LYS A 151 -53.91 22.20 14.60
N ILE A 152 -53.76 21.43 15.67
CA ILE A 152 -54.78 21.32 16.74
C ILE A 152 -55.08 22.69 17.35
N SER A 153 -54.05 23.50 17.61
CA SER A 153 -54.22 24.87 18.13
C SER A 153 -55.03 25.74 17.17
N THR A 154 -54.74 25.67 15.87
CA THR A 154 -55.46 26.44 14.83
C THR A 154 -56.91 26.00 14.71
N ASP A 155 -57.16 24.69 14.67
CA ASP A 155 -58.50 24.09 14.61
C ASP A 155 -59.33 24.50 15.84
N THR A 156 -58.73 24.43 17.04
CA THR A 156 -59.36 24.86 18.30
C THR A 156 -59.73 26.35 18.27
N GLN A 157 -58.81 27.20 17.84
CA GLN A 157 -59.07 28.64 17.73
C GLN A 157 -60.17 28.96 16.71
N SER A 158 -60.23 28.21 15.61
CA SER A 158 -61.30 28.34 14.60
C SER A 158 -62.67 28.01 15.20
N LEU A 159 -62.78 26.90 15.91
CA LEU A 159 -64.01 26.49 16.59
C LEU A 159 -64.49 27.54 17.61
N LEU A 160 -63.58 28.05 18.45
CA LEU A 160 -63.90 29.10 19.42
C LEU A 160 -64.50 30.34 18.74
N ARG A 161 -63.91 30.79 17.62
CA ARG A 161 -64.43 31.93 16.84
C ARG A 161 -65.83 31.66 16.29
N GLN A 162 -66.09 30.46 15.78
CA GLN A 162 -67.42 30.07 15.29
C GLN A 162 -68.46 30.08 16.41
N MET A 163 -68.15 29.52 17.58
CA MET A 163 -69.08 29.51 18.73
C MET A 163 -69.42 30.93 19.21
N ILE A 164 -68.42 31.82 19.28
CA ILE A 164 -68.64 33.23 19.65
C ILE A 164 -69.58 33.92 18.65
N THR A 165 -69.34 33.74 17.35
CA THR A 165 -70.15 34.37 16.29
C THR A 165 -71.59 33.84 16.30
N PHE A 166 -71.77 32.53 16.47
CA PHE A 166 -73.09 31.91 16.57
C PHE A 166 -73.87 32.42 17.78
N GLY A 167 -73.21 32.50 18.94
CA GLY A 167 -73.81 33.04 20.16
C GLY A 167 -74.31 34.47 19.98
N GLN A 168 -73.52 35.34 19.33
CA GLN A 168 -73.89 36.73 19.06
C GLN A 168 -75.10 36.88 18.12
N GLY A 169 -75.27 35.99 17.14
CA GLY A 169 -76.42 36.00 16.24
C GLY A 169 -77.75 35.60 16.89
N GLN A 170 -77.72 34.91 18.03
CA GLN A 170 -78.93 34.53 18.79
C GLN A 170 -79.44 35.64 19.73
N ILE A 171 -78.57 36.59 20.11
CA ILE A 171 -78.89 37.66 21.08
C ILE A 171 -79.48 38.91 20.40
N ASN A 172 -79.33 39.03 19.07
CA ASN A 172 -79.87 40.11 18.27
C ASN A 172 -80.92 39.55 17.29
N PRO A 173 -82.22 39.54 17.62
CA PRO A 173 -83.28 39.21 16.67
C PRO A 173 -83.53 40.39 15.70
N PRO A 174 -84.14 40.13 14.51
CA PRO A 174 -84.46 41.15 13.51
C PRO A 174 -85.48 42.20 14.00
#